data_AF-A0A9E2JQ88-F1
#
_entry.id   AF-A0A9E2JQ88-F1
#
_cell.length_a   1.000
_cell.length_b   1.000
_cell.length_c   1.000
_cell.angle_alpha   90.00
_cell.angle_beta   90.00
_cell.angle_gamma   90.00
#
_symmetry.space_group_name_H-M   'P 1'
#
loop_
_entity.id
_entity.type
_entity.pdbx_description
1 polymer ?
#
loop_
_entity_poly.entity_id
_entity_poly.type
_entity_poly.pdbx_seq_one_letter_code
_entity_poly.pdbx_strand_id
1 'polypeptide(L)'
;MGGPGFYGVTPVTRKVEGSTFVMRFRDDMAEVIRTNPEFPARYGPISERAQKAVFLETGCKPAWVTGDPAVMVMGLSCHGRPAPKEPRKRIISCDIMGSYINDRLGGEATLECSKR
;
A
#
# COMPACT_ATOMS: atom_id res chain seq x y z
N MET A 1 3.37 -12.90 -3.84
CA MET A 1 4.44 -12.70 -2.83
C MET A 1 4.25 -11.35 -2.16
N GLY A 2 4.80 -11.17 -0.96
CA GLY A 2 4.83 -9.84 -0.31
C GLY A 2 6.02 -9.01 -0.77
N GLY A 3 5.98 -7.71 -0.50
CA GLY A 3 7.09 -6.81 -0.75
C GLY A 3 8.34 -7.17 0.08
N PRO A 4 9.50 -6.55 -0.20
CA PRO A 4 10.77 -6.90 0.46
C PRO A 4 10.69 -6.88 2.00
N GLY A 5 9.92 -5.93 2.57
CA GLY A 5 9.72 -5.80 4.01
C GLY A 5 8.91 -6.93 4.66
N PHE A 6 8.23 -7.77 3.87
CA PHE A 6 7.37 -8.87 4.33
C PHE A 6 7.72 -10.21 3.66
N TYR A 7 8.87 -10.29 3.00
CA TYR A 7 9.34 -11.53 2.37
C TYR A 7 9.51 -12.65 3.39
N GLY A 8 9.03 -13.85 3.08
CA GLY A 8 9.06 -15.00 3.98
C GLY A 8 7.99 -15.01 5.09
N VAL A 9 7.12 -13.99 5.16
CA VAL A 9 5.98 -14.00 6.09
C VAL A 9 4.81 -14.77 5.49
N THR A 10 4.23 -15.68 6.29
CA THR A 10 3.05 -16.45 5.92
C THR A 10 1.85 -15.52 5.68
N PRO A 11 1.19 -15.61 4.51
CA PRO A 11 0.02 -14.80 4.22
C PRO A 11 -1.23 -15.33 4.93
N VAL A 12 -2.12 -14.41 5.30
CA VAL A 12 -3.47 -14.70 5.79
C VAL A 12 -4.49 -14.04 4.87
N THR A 13 -5.53 -14.75 4.47
CA THR A 13 -6.57 -14.22 3.58
C THR A 13 -7.84 -13.92 4.35
N ARG A 14 -8.41 -12.74 4.14
CA ARG A 14 -9.69 -12.35 4.75
C ARG A 14 -10.57 -11.58 3.79
N LYS A 15 -11.88 -11.86 3.84
CA LYS A 15 -12.90 -11.11 3.09
C LYS A 15 -13.66 -10.18 4.02
N VAL A 16 -13.77 -8.92 3.65
CA VAL A 16 -14.49 -7.87 4.38
C VAL A 16 -15.29 -7.04 3.39
N GLU A 17 -16.62 -7.01 3.56
CA GLU A 17 -17.52 -6.11 2.81
C GLU A 17 -17.34 -6.16 1.29
N GLY A 18 -17.16 -7.38 0.75
CA GLY A 18 -16.95 -7.62 -0.68
C GLY A 18 -15.47 -7.66 -1.09
N SER A 19 -14.58 -7.00 -0.34
CA SER A 19 -13.14 -6.95 -0.60
C SER A 19 -12.41 -8.15 -0.03
N THR A 20 -11.46 -8.68 -0.80
CA THR A 20 -10.60 -9.81 -0.41
C THR A 20 -9.18 -9.33 -0.27
N PHE A 21 -8.59 -9.57 0.90
CA PHE A 21 -7.26 -9.13 1.25
C PHE A 21 -6.36 -10.30 1.60
N VAL A 22 -5.15 -10.29 1.07
CA VAL A 22 -4.03 -11.12 1.50
C VAL A 22 -3.12 -10.25 2.36
N MET A 23 -3.00 -10.61 3.63
CA MET A 23 -2.31 -9.85 4.66
C MET A 23 -1.05 -10.58 5.13
N ARG A 24 -0.02 -9.83 5.47
CA ARG A 24 1.21 -10.32 6.11
C ARG A 24 1.53 -9.43 7.28
N PHE A 25 1.90 -10.05 8.40
CA PHE A 25 2.19 -9.35 9.65
C PHE A 25 3.64 -9.56 10.05
N ARG A 26 4.34 -8.48 10.35
CA ARG A 26 5.71 -8.51 10.86
C ARG A 26 5.86 -7.40 11.88
N ASP A 27 6.25 -7.78 13.08
CA ASP A 27 6.28 -6.88 14.24
C ASP A 27 4.92 -6.17 14.40
N ASP A 28 4.92 -4.85 14.55
CA ASP A 28 3.70 -4.04 14.63
C ASP A 28 3.34 -3.41 13.25
N MET A 29 3.62 -4.11 12.16
CA MET A 29 3.27 -3.69 10.79
C MET A 29 2.48 -4.77 10.05
N ALA A 30 1.62 -4.31 9.13
CA ALA A 30 0.92 -5.17 8.20
C ALA A 30 1.06 -4.69 6.74
N GLU A 31 1.33 -5.63 5.84
CA GLU A 31 1.13 -5.45 4.40
C GLU A 31 -0.20 -6.09 4.02
N VAL A 32 -1.01 -5.35 3.26
CA VAL A 32 -2.36 -5.74 2.88
C VAL A 32 -2.51 -5.59 1.37
N ILE A 33 -2.60 -6.72 0.67
CA ILE A 33 -2.78 -6.78 -0.78
C ILE A 33 -4.23 -7.11 -1.09
N ARG A 34 -4.91 -6.25 -1.83
CA ARG A 34 -6.26 -6.54 -2.34
C ARG A 34 -6.16 -7.44 -3.57
N THR A 35 -6.87 -8.57 -3.57
CA THR A 35 -6.78 -9.56 -4.65
C THR A 35 -7.98 -9.61 -5.57
N ASN A 36 -9.07 -8.92 -5.23
CA ASN A 36 -10.25 -8.83 -6.08
C ASN A 36 -10.36 -7.46 -6.77
N PRO A 37 -10.70 -7.41 -8.07
CA PRO A 37 -11.02 -6.16 -8.74
C PRO A 37 -12.40 -5.66 -8.26
N GLU A 38 -12.46 -4.41 -7.85
CA GLU A 38 -13.68 -3.70 -7.45
C GLU A 38 -13.61 -2.30 -8.07
N PHE A 39 -14.74 -1.86 -8.63
CA PHE A 39 -14.88 -0.54 -9.22
C PHE A 39 -15.96 0.28 -8.48
N PRO A 40 -15.72 1.55 -8.16
CA PRO A 40 -14.46 2.30 -8.34
C PRO A 40 -13.43 1.96 -7.25
N ALA A 41 -12.15 1.90 -7.61
CA ALA A 41 -11.05 1.62 -6.68
C ALA A 41 -10.68 2.85 -5.81
N ARG A 42 -11.65 3.40 -5.08
CA ARG A 42 -11.46 4.57 -4.22
C ARG A 42 -10.64 4.19 -2.98
N TYR A 43 -9.56 4.93 -2.71
CA TYR A 43 -8.65 4.66 -1.60
C TYR A 43 -9.34 4.65 -0.24
N GLY A 44 -10.16 5.65 0.08
CA GLY A 44 -10.84 5.77 1.38
C GLY A 44 -11.58 4.51 1.80
N PRO A 45 -12.66 4.10 1.08
CA PRO A 45 -13.43 2.91 1.43
C PRO A 45 -12.61 1.62 1.43
N ILE A 46 -11.68 1.45 0.49
CA ILE A 46 -10.83 0.23 0.42
C ILE A 46 -9.88 0.17 1.62
N SER A 47 -9.27 1.29 1.98
CA SER A 47 -8.34 1.38 3.12
C SER A 47 -9.05 1.20 4.46
N GLU A 48 -10.30 1.67 4.61
CA GLU A 48 -11.14 1.41 5.79
C GLU A 48 -11.44 -0.09 5.94
N ARG A 49 -11.82 -0.77 4.85
CA ARG A 49 -12.05 -2.22 4.85
C ARG A 49 -10.78 -3.01 5.14
N ALA A 50 -9.64 -2.58 4.60
CA ALA A 50 -8.34 -3.19 4.88
C ALA A 50 -7.95 -3.06 6.35
N GLN A 51 -8.12 -1.86 6.93
CA GLN A 51 -7.90 -1.63 8.36
C GLN A 51 -8.82 -2.50 9.23
N LYS A 52 -10.09 -2.63 8.84
CA LYS A 52 -11.05 -3.54 9.50
C LYS A 52 -10.61 -4.99 9.40
N ALA A 53 -10.14 -5.45 8.22
CA ALA A 53 -9.62 -6.80 8.04
C ALA A 53 -8.44 -7.09 8.99
N VAL A 54 -7.50 -6.15 9.12
CA VAL A 54 -6.35 -6.27 10.02
C VAL A 54 -6.76 -6.25 11.49
N PHE A 55 -7.66 -5.37 11.89
CA PHE A 55 -8.17 -5.33 13.27
C PHE A 55 -8.86 -6.64 13.63
N LEU A 56 -9.69 -7.18 12.73
CA LEU A 56 -10.38 -8.44 12.95
C LEU A 56 -9.44 -9.66 12.98
N GLU A 57 -8.25 -9.55 12.39
CA GLU A 57 -7.25 -10.62 12.37
C GLU A 57 -6.32 -10.58 13.59
N THR A 58 -5.91 -9.38 14.01
CA THR A 58 -4.87 -9.20 15.04
C THR A 58 -5.38 -8.68 16.37
N GLY A 59 -6.56 -8.04 16.39
CA GLY A 59 -7.05 -7.26 17.52
C GLY A 59 -6.31 -5.91 17.74
N CYS A 60 -5.26 -5.62 16.97
CA CYS A 60 -4.51 -4.39 17.07
C CYS A 60 -5.16 -3.26 16.26
N LYS A 61 -5.08 -2.03 16.77
CA LYS A 61 -5.65 -0.85 16.11
C LYS A 61 -4.69 -0.33 15.02
N PRO A 62 -5.10 -0.25 13.75
CA PRO A 62 -4.32 0.46 12.73
C PRO A 62 -4.24 1.95 13.07
N ALA A 63 -3.03 2.49 13.19
CA ALA A 63 -2.80 3.89 13.54
C ALA A 63 -2.65 4.79 12.31
N TRP A 64 -2.15 4.24 11.22
CA TRP A 64 -2.00 4.90 9.92
C TRP A 64 -2.02 3.83 8.82
N VAL A 65 -2.43 4.23 7.62
CA VAL A 65 -2.41 3.39 6.41
C VAL A 65 -1.93 4.23 5.22
N THR A 66 -1.03 3.66 4.43
CA THR A 66 -0.42 4.34 3.28
C THR A 66 -0.23 3.37 2.11
N GLY A 67 0.05 3.90 0.92
CA GLY A 67 0.25 3.12 -0.30
C GLY A 67 -0.87 3.31 -1.32
N ASP A 68 -1.12 2.27 -2.10
CA ASP A 68 -2.09 2.22 -3.19
C ASP A 68 -3.31 1.35 -2.80
N PRO A 69 -4.53 1.59 -3.31
CA PRO A 69 -5.69 0.73 -3.01
C PRO A 69 -5.52 -0.77 -3.35
N ALA A 70 -4.54 -1.15 -4.17
CA ALA A 70 -4.19 -2.54 -4.42
C ALA A 70 -3.18 -3.10 -3.40
N VAL A 71 -2.26 -2.27 -2.89
CA VAL A 71 -1.21 -2.67 -1.94
C VAL A 71 -1.02 -1.57 -0.89
N MET A 72 -1.41 -1.89 0.33
CA MET A 72 -1.37 -0.99 1.48
C MET A 72 -0.39 -1.50 2.53
N VAL A 73 0.22 -0.56 3.25
CA VAL A 73 1.02 -0.83 4.44
C VAL A 73 0.45 -0.01 5.59
N MET A 74 0.40 -0.60 6.78
CA MET A 74 -0.10 0.06 7.98
C MET A 74 0.74 -0.28 9.21
N GLY A 75 0.80 0.68 10.12
CA GLY A 75 1.38 0.52 11.46
C GLY A 75 0.29 0.25 12.47
N LEU A 76 0.53 -0.71 13.35
CA LEU A 76 -0.43 -1.22 14.32
C LEU A 76 -0.06 -0.78 15.74
N SER A 77 -1.04 -0.34 16.50
CA SER A 77 -0.93 -0.19 17.95
C SER A 77 -1.50 -1.44 18.61
N CYS A 78 -0.60 -2.23 19.21
CA CYS A 78 -0.91 -3.49 19.85
C CYS A 78 -0.66 -3.37 21.37
N HIS A 79 -1.61 -3.79 22.20
CA HIS A 79 -1.45 -3.89 23.67
C HIS A 79 -0.94 -2.59 24.34
N GLY A 80 -1.44 -1.43 23.89
CA GLY A 80 -1.02 -0.12 24.41
C GLY A 80 0.34 0.37 23.92
N ARG A 81 1.08 -0.43 23.12
CA ARG A 81 2.31 0.04 22.47
C ARG A 81 1.95 0.97 21.30
N PRO A 82 2.68 2.09 21.13
CA PRO A 82 2.45 2.99 20.00
C PRO A 82 2.82 2.29 18.70
N ALA A 83 2.11 2.61 17.62
CA ALA A 83 2.46 2.10 16.31
C ALA A 83 3.85 2.62 15.86
N PRO A 84 4.57 1.87 15.00
CA PRO A 84 5.76 2.35 14.32
C PRO A 84 5.49 3.69 13.61
N LYS A 85 6.53 4.51 13.41
CA LYS A 85 6.38 5.78 12.68
C LYS A 85 5.96 5.52 11.23
N GLU A 86 5.02 6.31 10.73
CA GLU A 86 4.63 6.26 9.32
C GLU A 86 5.86 6.48 8.43
N PRO A 87 6.08 5.63 7.39
CA PRO A 87 7.15 5.83 6.44
C PRO A 87 7.07 7.22 5.80
N ARG A 88 8.17 7.97 5.82
CA ARG A 88 8.21 9.30 5.21
C ARG A 88 8.04 9.17 3.70
N LYS A 89 7.07 9.92 3.14
CA LYS A 89 6.95 10.11 1.70
C LYS A 89 8.22 10.79 1.19
N ARG A 90 8.96 10.13 0.31
CA ARG A 90 10.03 10.78 -0.46
C ARG A 90 9.39 11.36 -1.70
N ILE A 91 9.43 12.67 -1.85
CA ILE A 91 8.94 13.33 -3.05
C ILE A 91 10.10 13.37 -4.04
N ILE A 92 9.92 12.73 -5.18
CA ILE A 92 10.84 12.87 -6.31
C ILE A 92 10.17 13.81 -7.29
N SER A 93 10.83 14.92 -7.60
CA SER A 93 10.42 15.85 -8.66
C SER A 93 11.16 15.45 -9.92
N CYS A 94 10.43 15.15 -10.99
CA CYS A 94 11.02 14.84 -12.29
C CYS A 94 10.59 15.88 -13.30
N ASP A 95 11.56 16.56 -13.89
CA ASP A 95 11.37 17.54 -14.94
C ASP A 95 11.70 16.90 -16.30
N ILE A 96 10.89 17.21 -17.32
CA ILE A 96 11.09 16.69 -18.67
C ILE A 96 12.14 17.55 -19.38
N MET A 97 13.28 16.98 -19.71
CA MET A 97 14.38 17.67 -20.40
C MET A 97 14.26 17.59 -21.92
N GLY A 98 13.61 16.54 -22.42
CA GLY A 98 13.32 16.38 -23.84
C GLY A 98 12.35 15.24 -24.07
N SER A 99 11.50 15.36 -25.08
CA SER A 99 10.61 14.28 -25.49
C SER A 99 10.49 14.21 -27.00
N TYR A 100 10.36 12.99 -27.50
CA TYR A 100 10.04 12.69 -28.88
C TYR A 100 8.78 11.83 -28.89
N ILE A 101 7.73 12.26 -29.59
CA ILE A 101 6.48 11.51 -29.73
C ILE A 101 6.28 11.21 -31.21
N ASN A 102 6.00 9.95 -31.56
CA ASN A 102 5.57 9.59 -32.90
C ASN A 102 4.07 9.27 -32.93
N ASP A 103 3.43 9.51 -34.09
CA ASP A 103 1.98 9.35 -34.26
C ASP A 103 1.51 7.89 -34.26
N ARG A 104 2.41 6.92 -34.15
CA ARG A 104 2.07 5.51 -34.41
C ARG A 104 2.18 4.57 -33.23
N LEU A 105 3.03 4.75 -32.21
CA LEU A 105 3.09 3.77 -31.09
C LEU A 105 3.92 4.22 -29.87
N GLY A 106 3.97 5.52 -29.58
CA GLY A 106 4.54 6.03 -28.33
C GLY A 106 5.80 6.86 -28.53
N GLY A 107 6.24 7.47 -27.44
CA GLY A 107 7.35 8.41 -27.41
C GLY A 107 8.37 8.08 -26.36
N GLU A 108 9.54 8.69 -26.50
CA GLU A 108 10.60 8.66 -25.49
C GLU A 108 10.66 10.02 -24.80
N ALA A 109 10.94 10.03 -23.50
CA ALA A 109 11.17 11.25 -22.74
C ALA A 109 12.37 11.06 -21.81
N THR A 110 13.27 12.04 -21.83
CA THR A 110 14.38 12.14 -20.89
C THR A 110 13.90 12.94 -19.67
N LEU A 111 14.00 12.32 -18.50
CA LEU A 111 13.63 12.92 -17.23
C LEU A 111 14.88 13.20 -16.40
N GLU A 112 14.94 14.38 -15.80
CA GLU A 112 15.86 14.66 -14.72
C GLU A 112 15.10 14.66 -13.40
N CYS A 113 15.46 13.74 -12.50
CA CYS A 113 14.75 13.53 -11.25
C CYS A 113 15.61 13.94 -10.05
N SER A 114 15.07 14.83 -9.22
CA SER A 114 15.68 15.27 -7.97
C SER A 114 14.83 14.88 -6.76
N LYS A 115 15.47 14.70 -5.60
CA LYS A 115 14.76 14.52 -4.33
C LYS A 115 14.39 15.91 -3.80
N ARG A 116 13.12 16.11 -3.46
CA ARG A 116 12.68 17.24 -2.63
C ARG A 116 12.74 16.90 -1.15
#